data_AF-A0A087TYN8-F1
#
_entry.id   AF-A0A087TYN8-F1
#
_cell.length_a   1.000
_cell.length_b   1.000
_cell.length_c   1.000
_cell.angle_alpha   90.00
_cell.angle_beta   90.00
_cell.angle_gamma   90.00
#
_symmetry.space_group_name_H-M   'P 1'
#
loop_
_entity.id
_entity.type
_entity.pdbx_description
1 polymer ?
#
loop_
_entity_poly.entity_id
_entity_poly.type
_entity_poly.pdbx_seq_one_letter_code
_entity_poly.pdbx_strand_id
1 'polypeptide(L)'
;MLLITRRKKGLHKKKSSITENWASTCSNKSTSAHEPGYKYIVYKQPLSLDRFFIHDVTPQDGTVNNLKNAFVLVCLNRFQQIVTVHTFQAPNESVKALWLSKLRDTMDRWKRTLQNTVFRNQRTTSTTSTATIQ
;
A
#
# COMPACT_ATOMS: atom_id res chain seq x y z
N MET A 1 2.46 -1.32 5.22
CA MET A 1 2.42 -2.13 3.97
C MET A 1 1.23 -1.67 3.14
N LEU A 2 1.34 -1.69 1.80
CA LEU A 2 0.25 -1.34 0.88
C LEU A 2 -0.31 -2.60 0.21
N LEU A 3 -1.63 -2.77 0.23
CA LEU A 3 -2.33 -3.88 -0.45
C LEU A 3 -3.18 -3.32 -1.59
N ILE A 4 -3.02 -3.90 -2.78
CA ILE A 4 -3.88 -3.62 -3.93
C ILE A 4 -4.91 -4.75 -4.01
N THR A 5 -6.20 -4.40 -4.02
CA THR A 5 -7.29 -5.36 -4.10
C THR A 5 -8.14 -5.13 -5.34
N ARG A 6 -8.85 -6.17 -5.77
CA ARG A 6 -9.91 -6.07 -6.78
C ARG A 6 -11.22 -6.61 -6.22
N ARG A 7 -12.33 -6.02 -6.65
CA ARG A 7 -13.66 -6.51 -6.32
C ARG A 7 -13.90 -7.85 -7.01
N LYS A 8 -14.18 -8.91 -6.24
CA LYS A 8 -14.72 -10.16 -6.76
C LYS A 8 -16.23 -9.97 -6.86
N LYS A 9 -16.76 -9.81 -8.07
CA LYS A 9 -18.21 -9.84 -8.29
C LYS A 9 -18.72 -11.20 -7.84
N GLY A 10 -19.70 -11.22 -6.94
CA GLY A 10 -20.35 -12.45 -6.50
C GLY A 10 -20.94 -13.13 -7.72
N LEU A 11 -20.37 -14.25 -8.12
CA LEU A 11 -20.94 -15.07 -9.17
C LEU A 11 -22.10 -15.80 -8.48
N HIS A 12 -23.34 -15.40 -8.74
CA HIS A 12 -24.49 -16.25 -8.44
C HIS A 12 -24.38 -17.49 -9.34
N LYS A 13 -23.57 -18.46 -8.95
CA LYS A 13 -23.59 -19.79 -9.55
C LYS A 13 -24.51 -20.66 -8.71
N LYS A 14 -25.50 -21.27 -9.39
CA LYS A 14 -26.21 -22.44 -8.89
C LYS A 14 -25.19 -23.38 -8.23
N LYS A 15 -25.55 -23.82 -7.02
CA LYS A 15 -24.85 -24.75 -6.15
C LYS A 15 -24.25 -25.91 -6.96
N SER A 16 -22.93 -26.03 -7.03
CA SER A 16 -22.27 -27.28 -7.39
C SER A 16 -20.82 -27.33 -6.90
N SER A 17 -20.53 -28.44 -6.21
CA SER A 17 -19.23 -28.98 -5.82
C SER A 17 -18.65 -28.60 -4.45
N ILE A 18 -18.21 -29.67 -3.79
CA ILE A 18 -18.00 -29.92 -2.36
C ILE A 18 -16.66 -29.40 -1.81
N THR A 19 -16.00 -28.44 -2.47
CA THR A 19 -14.63 -28.02 -2.10
C THR A 19 -14.44 -26.52 -1.81
N GLU A 20 -15.49 -25.69 -1.82
CA GLU A 20 -15.36 -24.24 -1.57
C GLU A 20 -15.39 -23.82 -0.07
N ASN A 21 -15.38 -24.77 0.86
CA ASN A 21 -15.71 -24.50 2.27
C ASN A 21 -14.62 -23.80 3.11
N TRP A 22 -13.39 -23.65 2.60
CA TRP A 22 -12.28 -23.09 3.41
C TRP A 22 -12.27 -21.54 3.47
N ALA A 23 -12.92 -20.87 2.53
CA ALA A 23 -12.83 -19.40 2.38
C ALA A 23 -14.02 -18.63 2.97
N SER A 24 -14.86 -19.30 3.78
CA SER A 24 -16.14 -18.77 4.26
C SER A 24 -16.16 -18.42 5.76
N THR A 25 -15.09 -18.71 6.51
CA THR A 25 -15.12 -18.63 7.99
C THR A 25 -14.82 -17.25 8.58
N CYS A 26 -14.57 -16.21 7.78
CA CYS A 26 -14.27 -14.87 8.30
C CYS A 26 -15.24 -13.75 7.86
N SER A 27 -16.35 -14.07 7.19
CA SER A 27 -17.40 -13.08 6.97
C SER A 27 -18.32 -13.02 8.19
N ASN A 28 -18.12 -12.01 9.04
CA ASN A 28 -19.12 -11.58 10.01
C ASN A 28 -20.49 -11.49 9.33
N LYS A 29 -21.46 -12.24 9.85
CA LYS A 29 -22.89 -12.05 9.59
C LYS A 29 -23.31 -10.71 10.17
N SER A 30 -23.07 -9.61 9.47
CA SER A 30 -23.60 -8.31 9.88
C SER A 30 -23.71 -7.34 8.71
N THR A 31 -24.42 -7.70 7.66
CA THR A 31 -25.11 -6.72 6.82
C THR A 31 -26.40 -7.33 6.29
N SER A 32 -27.47 -6.57 6.44
CA SER A 32 -28.85 -6.81 6.01
C SER A 32 -28.97 -7.47 4.63
N ALA A 33 -30.03 -8.28 4.47
CA ALA A 33 -30.32 -9.15 3.34
C ALA A 33 -30.53 -8.47 1.96
N HIS A 34 -30.10 -7.21 1.78
CA HIS A 34 -30.44 -6.40 0.61
C HIS A 34 -29.27 -5.78 -0.16
N GLU A 35 -28.02 -5.94 0.29
CA GLU A 35 -26.85 -5.51 -0.49
C GLU A 35 -25.89 -6.70 -0.69
N PRO A 36 -25.55 -7.09 -1.92
CA PRO A 36 -24.58 -8.13 -2.15
C PRO A 36 -23.22 -7.68 -1.59
N GLY A 37 -22.85 -8.24 -0.44
CA GLY A 37 -21.59 -7.91 0.23
C GLY A 37 -20.40 -8.04 -0.71
N TYR A 38 -19.63 -6.96 -0.88
CA TYR A 38 -18.46 -6.97 -1.75
C TYR A 38 -17.35 -7.80 -1.13
N LYS A 39 -16.96 -8.90 -1.80
CA LYS A 39 -15.73 -9.64 -1.47
C LYS A 39 -14.56 -9.04 -2.24
N TYR A 40 -13.48 -8.71 -1.53
CA TYR A 40 -12.24 -8.24 -2.14
C TYR A 40 -11.23 -9.38 -2.18
N ILE A 41 -10.48 -9.47 -3.27
CA ILE A 41 -9.35 -10.37 -3.39
C ILE A 41 -8.08 -9.55 -3.62
N VAL A 42 -7.02 -9.95 -2.94
CA VAL A 42 -5.68 -9.36 -3.10
C VAL A 42 -5.24 -9.59 -4.54
N TYR A 43 -4.86 -8.51 -5.23
CA TYR A 43 -4.52 -8.55 -6.66
C TYR A 43 -3.11 -9.08 -6.89
N LYS A 44 -2.15 -8.66 -6.06
CA LYS A 44 -0.73 -9.01 -6.12
C LYS A 44 -0.15 -9.06 -4.71
N GLN A 45 1.11 -9.48 -4.60
CA GLN A 45 1.82 -9.46 -3.33
C GLN A 45 1.79 -8.07 -2.69
N PRO A 46 1.66 -7.98 -1.36
CA PRO A 46 1.71 -6.70 -0.67
C PRO A 46 3.03 -5.95 -0.91
N LEU A 47 2.95 -4.63 -0.97
CA LEU A 47 4.10 -3.76 -1.20
C LEU A 47 4.64 -3.20 0.13
N SER A 48 5.93 -3.37 0.37
CA SER A 48 6.62 -2.75 1.50
C SER A 48 6.72 -1.24 1.31
N LEU A 49 6.44 -0.46 2.36
CA LEU A 49 6.35 1.01 2.27
C LEU A 49 7.72 1.69 2.03
N ASP A 50 8.81 0.98 2.25
CA ASP A 50 10.19 1.40 1.99
C ASP A 50 10.66 1.08 0.56
N ARG A 51 9.85 0.36 -0.24
CA ARG A 51 10.28 -0.21 -1.53
C ARG A 51 9.47 0.25 -2.73
N PHE A 52 8.82 1.41 -2.64
CA PHE A 52 8.27 2.03 -3.82
C PHE A 52 8.38 3.55 -3.76
N PHE A 53 8.43 4.16 -4.94
CA PHE A 53 8.36 5.60 -5.12
C PHE A 53 7.02 5.98 -5.73
N ILE A 54 6.51 7.13 -5.31
CA ILE A 54 5.29 7.72 -5.85
C ILE A 54 5.70 8.80 -6.85
N HIS A 55 5.28 8.64 -8.09
CA HIS A 55 5.42 9.65 -9.13
C HIS A 55 4.04 10.23 -9.46
N ASP A 56 3.93 11.55 -9.33
CA ASP A 56 2.73 12.29 -9.66
C ASP A 56 2.73 12.61 -11.16
N VAL A 57 1.69 12.20 -11.90
CA VAL A 57 1.54 12.54 -13.31
C VAL A 57 0.88 13.90 -13.40
N THR A 58 1.63 14.89 -13.92
CA THR A 58 1.12 16.25 -14.09
C THR A 58 -0.02 16.30 -15.11
N PRO A 59 -0.91 17.31 -15.06
CA PRO A 59 -1.95 17.46 -16.07
C PRO A 59 -1.40 17.55 -17.50
N GLN A 60 -0.21 18.15 -17.68
CA GLN A 60 0.49 18.26 -18.95
C GLN A 60 0.89 16.86 -19.45
N ASP A 61 1.62 16.10 -18.63
CA ASP A 61 2.06 14.73 -18.96
C ASP A 61 0.87 13.79 -19.18
N GLY A 62 -0.18 13.96 -18.36
CA GLY A 62 -1.41 13.20 -18.45
C GLY A 62 -2.18 13.48 -19.74
N THR A 63 -2.15 14.71 -20.25
CA THR A 63 -2.82 15.06 -21.52
C THR A 63 -2.12 14.42 -22.71
N VAL A 64 -0.78 14.47 -22.75
CA VAL A 64 0.03 13.85 -23.82
C VAL A 64 -0.18 12.34 -23.89
N ASN A 65 -0.33 11.69 -22.72
CA ASN A 65 -0.44 10.24 -22.62
C ASN A 65 -1.89 9.72 -22.45
N ASN A 66 -2.90 10.59 -22.54
CA ASN A 66 -4.30 10.28 -22.27
C ASN A 66 -4.56 9.62 -20.89
N LEU A 67 -3.78 10.02 -19.88
CA LEU A 67 -3.83 9.56 -18.49
C LEU A 67 -4.28 10.70 -17.57
N LYS A 68 -5.60 10.91 -17.48
CA LYS A 68 -6.18 11.97 -16.62
C LYS A 68 -6.15 11.57 -15.15
N ASN A 69 -5.75 12.49 -14.26
CA ASN A 69 -5.73 12.30 -12.81
C ASN A 69 -4.98 11.02 -12.39
N ALA A 70 -3.84 10.74 -13.02
CA ALA A 70 -3.06 9.54 -12.78
C ALA A 70 -1.90 9.76 -11.79
N PHE A 71 -1.47 8.69 -11.15
CA PHE A 71 -0.19 8.62 -10.42
C PHE A 71 0.41 7.22 -10.56
N VAL A 72 1.72 7.12 -10.37
CA VAL A 72 2.48 5.90 -10.63
C VAL A 72 3.22 5.47 -9.37
N LEU A 73 3.17 4.18 -9.05
CA LEU A 73 4.02 3.55 -8.06
C LEU A 73 5.12 2.74 -8.76
N VAL A 74 6.37 3.13 -8.54
CA VAL A 74 7.56 2.43 -9.04
C VAL A 74 8.09 1.55 -7.93
N CYS A 75 7.92 0.24 -8.04
CA CYS A 75 8.29 -0.73 -7.02
C CYS A 75 9.70 -1.28 -7.27
N LEU A 76 10.51 -1.34 -6.21
CA LEU A 76 11.89 -1.81 -6.24
C LEU A 76 12.07 -3.11 -5.46
N ASN A 77 13.06 -3.91 -5.86
CA ASN A 77 13.58 -4.98 -5.02
C ASN A 77 14.60 -4.45 -4.00
N ARG A 78 15.18 -5.36 -3.20
CA ARG A 78 16.23 -5.01 -2.21
C ARG A 78 17.52 -4.48 -2.84
N PHE A 79 17.76 -4.77 -4.11
CA PHE A 79 18.92 -4.32 -4.89
C PHE A 79 18.63 -3.04 -5.69
N GLN A 80 17.55 -2.32 -5.35
CA GLN A 80 17.13 -1.07 -6.00
C GLN A 80 16.78 -1.22 -7.50
N GLN A 81 16.50 -2.43 -7.97
CA GLN A 81 16.06 -2.67 -9.35
C GLN A 81 14.53 -2.55 -9.42
N ILE A 82 14.03 -1.94 -10.50
CA ILE A 82 12.59 -1.83 -10.76
C ILE A 82 12.04 -3.22 -11.05
N VAL A 83 11.05 -3.65 -10.26
CA VAL A 83 10.38 -4.95 -10.43
C VAL A 83 8.97 -4.84 -10.96
N THR A 84 8.26 -3.75 -10.66
CA THR A 84 6.87 -3.56 -11.07
C THR A 84 6.54 -2.08 -11.06
N VAL A 85 5.70 -1.66 -12.01
CA VAL A 85 5.14 -0.31 -12.07
C VAL A 85 3.61 -0.42 -12.03
N HIS A 86 2.97 0.36 -11.17
CA HIS A 86 1.51 0.43 -11.08
C HIS A 86 1.03 1.84 -11.39
N THR A 87 0.25 1.99 -12.45
CA THR A 87 -0.44 3.23 -12.78
C THR A 87 -1.85 3.19 -12.22
N PHE A 88 -2.20 4.19 -11.42
CA PHE A 88 -3.54 4.37 -10.86
C PHE A 88 -4.17 5.59 -11.49
N GLN A 89 -5.46 5.48 -11.83
CA GLN A 89 -6.23 6.58 -12.36
C GLN A 89 -7.36 6.91 -11.39
N ALA A 90 -7.34 8.12 -10.85
CA ALA A 90 -8.39 8.61 -9.97
C ALA A 90 -9.57 9.14 -10.78
N PRO A 91 -10.79 9.13 -10.21
CA PRO A 91 -11.97 9.70 -10.87
C PRO A 91 -11.87 11.22 -11.08
N ASN A 92 -11.10 11.93 -10.24
CA ASN A 92 -10.85 13.37 -10.34
C ASN A 92 -9.55 13.76 -9.61
N GLU A 93 -9.09 15.00 -9.82
CA GLU A 93 -7.83 15.51 -9.26
C GLU A 93 -7.86 15.60 -7.73
N SER A 94 -8.99 15.94 -7.12
CA SER A 94 -9.12 16.01 -5.65
C SER A 94 -8.91 14.64 -4.99
N VAL A 95 -9.46 13.57 -5.59
CA VAL A 95 -9.26 12.19 -5.11
C VAL A 95 -7.82 11.75 -5.33
N LYS A 96 -7.19 12.11 -6.46
CA LYS A 96 -5.75 11.87 -6.68
C LYS A 96 -4.90 12.55 -5.61
N ALA A 97 -5.13 13.83 -5.34
CA ALA A 97 -4.41 14.59 -4.31
C ALA A 97 -4.56 13.96 -2.92
N LEU A 98 -5.76 13.49 -2.58
CA LEU A 98 -6.00 12.75 -1.33
C LEU A 98 -5.19 11.44 -1.27
N TRP A 99 -5.16 10.65 -2.35
CA TRP A 99 -4.35 9.44 -2.42
C TRP A 99 -2.86 9.72 -2.24
N LEU A 100 -2.33 10.70 -2.98
CA LEU A 100 -0.93 11.11 -2.89
C LEU A 100 -0.57 11.57 -1.47
N SER A 101 -1.42 12.38 -0.84
CA SER A 101 -1.25 12.83 0.54
C SER A 101 -1.21 11.66 1.53
N LYS A 102 -2.20 10.76 1.49
CA LYS A 102 -2.27 9.61 2.39
C LYS A 102 -1.11 8.64 2.22
N LEU A 103 -0.70 8.38 0.98
CA LEU A 103 0.42 7.49 0.69
C LEU A 103 1.74 8.08 1.20
N ARG A 104 2.01 9.37 0.93
CA ARG A 104 3.21 10.07 1.41
C ARG A 104 3.28 10.10 2.94
N ASP A 105 2.19 10.50 3.61
CA ASP A 105 2.12 10.52 5.09
C ASP A 105 2.39 9.12 5.68
N THR A 106 1.77 8.09 5.09
CA THR A 106 1.97 6.70 5.55
C THR A 106 3.42 6.24 5.38
N MET A 107 4.06 6.57 4.25
CA MET A 107 5.48 6.27 4.02
C MET A 107 6.38 7.02 4.99
N ASP A 108 6.12 8.29 5.24
CA ASP A 108 6.95 9.10 6.13
C ASP A 108 6.83 8.67 7.60
N ARG A 109 5.63 8.31 8.04
CA ARG A 109 5.42 7.68 9.35
C ARG A 109 6.21 6.38 9.47
N TRP A 110 6.17 5.53 8.43
CA TRP A 110 6.93 4.29 8.40
C TRP A 110 8.45 4.53 8.49
N LYS A 111 8.99 5.49 7.73
CA LYS A 111 10.42 5.87 7.81
C LYS A 111 10.81 6.33 9.21
N ARG A 112 9.99 7.18 9.86
CA ARG A 112 10.22 7.63 11.24
C ARG A 112 10.17 6.47 12.24
N THR A 113 9.20 5.56 12.09
CA THR A 113 9.12 4.36 12.93
C THR A 113 10.38 3.53 12.79
N LEU A 114 10.84 3.24 11.56
CA LEU A 114 12.07 2.48 11.33
C LEU A 114 13.29 3.14 11.99
N GLN A 115 13.44 4.45 11.88
CA GLN A 115 14.51 5.20 12.56
C GLN A 115 14.45 5.02 14.08
N ASN A 116 13.25 5.07 14.67
CA ASN A 116 13.06 5.01 16.11
C ASN A 116 13.13 3.60 16.72
N THR A 117 12.81 2.55 15.97
CA THR A 117 12.80 1.17 16.48
C THR A 117 14.00 0.35 16.04
N VAL A 118 14.51 0.53 14.82
CA VAL A 118 15.58 -0.32 14.26
C VAL A 118 16.97 0.24 14.55
N PHE A 119 17.13 1.57 14.57
CA PHE A 119 18.44 2.21 14.72
C PHE A 119 18.71 2.80 16.11
N ARG A 120 17.78 2.64 17.05
CA ARG A 120 17.91 3.17 18.42
C ARG A 120 19.04 2.52 19.23
N ASN A 121 19.37 1.27 18.96
CA ASN A 121 20.34 0.50 19.74
C ASN A 121 21.82 0.85 19.46
N GLN A 122 22.13 1.75 18.53
CA GLN A 122 23.53 2.10 18.22
C GLN A 122 24.01 3.37 18.93
N ARG A 123 23.13 4.14 19.59
CA ARG A 123 23.48 5.45 20.15
C ARG A 123 23.82 5.44 21.65
N THR A 124 23.81 4.29 22.32
CA THR A 124 24.01 4.19 23.79
C THR A 124 25.39 3.69 24.22
N THR A 125 26.38 3.53 23.33
CA THR A 125 27.70 2.97 23.69
C THR A 125 28.89 3.93 23.54
N SER A 126 28.69 5.24 23.39
CA SER A 126 29.81 6.18 23.15
C SER A 126 29.83 7.41 24.07
N THR A 127 29.52 7.26 25.35
CA THR A 127 29.72 8.35 26.31
C THR A 127 30.13 7.84 27.69
N THR A 128 31.31 7.20 27.77
CA THR A 128 32.07 7.12 29.01
C THR A 128 33.55 7.09 28.68
N SER A 129 34.18 8.26 28.65
CA SER A 129 35.62 8.36 28.78
C SER A 129 35.98 9.65 29.50
N THR A 130 36.33 9.43 30.78
CA THR A 130 37.35 10.13 31.57
C THR A 130 37.11 11.57 31.98
N ALA A 131 36.62 11.71 33.22
CA ALA A 131 36.84 12.85 34.08
C ALA A 131 38.34 12.97 34.44
N THR A 132 38.86 14.17 34.31
CA THR A 132 40.24 14.62 34.56
C THR A 132 40.68 14.32 36.00
N ILE A 133 41.90 13.77 36.15
CA ILE A 133 42.63 13.63 37.42
C ILE A 133 43.62 14.80 37.56
N GLN A 134 43.64 15.36 38.78
CA GLN A 134 44.59 16.27 39.46
C GLN A 134 44.95 17.61 38.83
#